data_AF-A0A851NH35-F1
#
_entry.id   AF-A0A851NH35-F1
#
_cell.length_a   1.000
_cell.length_b   1.000
_cell.length_c   1.000
_cell.angle_alpha   90.00
_cell.angle_beta   90.00
_cell.angle_gamma   90.00
#
_symmetry.space_group_name_H-M   'P 1'
#
loop_
_entity.id
_entity.type
_entity.pdbx_description
1 polymer ?
#
loop_
_entity_poly.entity_id
_entity_poly.type
_entity_poly.pdbx_seq_one_letter_code
_entity_poly.pdbx_strand_id
1 'polypeptide(L)'
;QVGSMLRTPRFPVWLCSIRGTHSVLFGTERRLLSDWRLEHAFRLHFYNGRVRPAHLTVDTHSHHWEQGRSRDTSSPRRRAPALEMAIRTRWPGAAVCWNGTEPFF
;
A
#
# COMPACT_ATOMS: atom_id res chain seq x y z
N GLN A 1 22.93 5.08 -3.02
CA GLN A 1 22.70 4.99 -1.55
C GLN A 1 21.41 5.73 -1.21
N VAL A 2 20.45 5.10 -0.53
CA VAL A 2 19.18 5.72 -0.12
C VAL A 2 19.38 6.30 1.29
N GLY A 3 19.07 7.58 1.51
CA GLY A 3 19.28 8.26 2.79
C GLY A 3 18.53 7.62 3.97
N SER A 4 19.05 7.75 5.19
CA SER A 4 18.46 7.14 6.41
C SER A 4 17.01 7.60 6.64
N MET A 5 16.71 8.87 6.38
CA MET A 5 15.36 9.46 6.48
C MET A 5 14.35 8.87 5.49
N LEU A 6 14.80 8.23 4.40
CA LEU A 6 13.94 7.52 3.47
C LEU A 6 13.65 6.08 3.94
N ARG A 7 14.53 5.50 4.79
CA ARG A 7 14.32 4.18 5.39
C ARG A 7 13.42 4.23 6.62
N THR A 8 13.57 5.27 7.43
CA THR A 8 12.78 5.52 8.65
C THR A 8 12.22 6.93 8.60
N PRO A 9 11.13 7.16 7.85
CA PRO A 9 10.54 8.48 7.74
C PRO A 9 10.00 8.93 9.10
N ARG A 10 9.96 10.26 9.32
CA ARG A 10 9.44 10.87 10.56
C ARG A 10 7.90 11.00 10.56
N PHE A 11 7.30 10.95 9.38
CA PHE A 11 5.87 11.02 9.11
C PHE A 11 5.51 9.91 8.12
N PRO A 12 4.30 9.33 8.20
CA PRO A 12 3.86 8.26 7.31
C PRO A 12 3.52 8.82 5.92
N VAL A 13 4.52 9.37 5.23
CA VAL A 13 4.40 9.96 3.89
C VAL A 13 5.48 9.33 3.02
N TRP A 14 5.07 8.78 1.88
CA TRP A 14 5.93 8.10 0.93
C TRP A 14 5.69 8.67 -0.48
N LEU A 15 6.78 8.95 -1.18
CA LEU A 15 6.75 9.19 -2.62
C LEU A 15 6.82 7.85 -3.34
N CYS A 16 5.88 7.61 -4.24
CA CYS A 16 5.78 6.39 -5.01
C CYS A 16 6.03 6.70 -6.48
N SER A 17 6.97 5.97 -7.10
CA SER A 17 7.12 5.92 -8.56
C SER A 17 6.52 4.61 -9.04
N ILE A 18 5.32 4.71 -9.63
CA ILE A 18 4.54 3.55 -10.05
C ILE A 18 4.30 3.68 -11.55
N ARG A 19 4.88 2.75 -12.33
CA ARG A 19 4.80 2.71 -13.80
C ARG A 19 5.12 4.06 -14.46
N GLY A 20 6.15 4.77 -13.97
CA GLY A 20 6.58 6.05 -14.51
C GLY A 20 5.77 7.28 -14.05
N THR A 21 4.74 7.08 -13.22
CA THR A 21 3.97 8.18 -12.61
C THR A 21 4.41 8.42 -11.17
N HIS A 22 4.61 9.68 -10.81
CA HIS A 22 4.91 10.10 -9.45
C HIS A 22 3.61 10.28 -8.67
N SER A 23 3.60 9.78 -7.45
CA SER A 23 2.42 9.79 -6.59
C SER A 23 2.83 9.87 -5.12
N VAL A 24 1.88 10.23 -4.27
CA VAL A 24 2.06 10.32 -2.82
C VAL A 24 1.12 9.32 -2.15
N LEU A 25 1.69 8.49 -1.29
CA LEU A 25 0.96 7.61 -0.39
C LEU A 25 1.19 8.11 1.04
N PHE A 26 0.13 8.30 1.83
CA PHE A 26 0.30 8.77 3.19
C PHE A 26 -0.76 8.27 4.17
N GLY A 27 -0.34 8.05 5.41
CA GLY A 27 -1.22 7.90 6.56
C GLY A 27 -1.45 9.25 7.24
N THR A 28 -2.54 9.39 7.97
CA THR A 28 -2.79 10.56 8.83
C THR A 28 -2.25 10.34 10.24
N GLU A 29 -2.09 9.08 10.64
CA GLU A 29 -1.73 8.71 12.00
C GLU A 29 -0.24 8.45 12.15
N ARG A 30 0.43 9.25 12.97
CA ARG A 30 1.90 9.19 13.12
C ARG A 30 2.37 7.88 13.75
N ARG A 31 1.51 7.25 14.57
CA ARG A 31 1.78 6.00 15.29
C ARG A 31 1.95 4.80 14.36
N LEU A 32 1.46 4.90 13.12
CA LEU A 32 1.64 3.91 12.07
C LEU A 32 3.11 3.50 11.85
N LEU A 33 4.05 4.42 12.10
CA LEU A 33 5.48 4.15 11.93
C LEU A 33 6.14 3.49 13.14
N SER A 34 5.56 3.66 14.33
CA SER A 34 6.12 3.20 15.59
C SER A 34 5.83 1.73 15.82
N ASP A 35 4.58 1.30 15.57
CA ASP A 35 4.19 -0.09 15.81
C ASP A 35 3.00 -0.53 14.94
N TRP A 36 3.20 -0.59 13.63
CA TRP A 36 2.18 -1.06 12.70
C TRP A 36 1.74 -2.51 12.98
N ARG A 37 2.53 -3.30 13.72
CA ARG A 37 2.18 -4.69 14.03
C ARG A 37 1.09 -4.79 15.10
N LEU A 38 1.03 -3.82 16.01
CA LEU A 38 -0.05 -3.66 16.98
C LEU A 38 -1.33 -3.08 16.33
N GLU A 39 -1.19 -2.23 15.32
CA GLU A 39 -2.32 -1.75 14.52
C GLU A 39 -2.72 -2.79 13.46
N HIS A 40 -3.68 -3.66 13.77
CA HIS A 40 -4.10 -4.74 12.86
C HIS A 40 -4.57 -4.24 11.48
N ALA A 41 -5.17 -3.06 11.44
CA ALA A 41 -5.58 -2.40 10.20
C ALA A 41 -5.51 -0.88 10.32
N PHE A 42 -5.13 -0.22 9.23
CA PHE A 42 -5.02 1.24 9.17
C PHE A 42 -5.38 1.79 7.78
N ARG A 43 -5.59 3.10 7.72
CA ARG A 43 -5.96 3.79 6.48
C ARG A 43 -4.77 4.48 5.84
N LEU A 44 -4.69 4.40 4.52
CA LEU A 44 -3.79 5.18 3.69
C LEU A 44 -4.56 5.98 2.65
N HIS A 45 -3.99 7.11 2.25
CA HIS A 45 -4.49 7.97 1.19
C HIS A 45 -3.49 7.92 0.04
N PHE A 46 -3.98 7.67 -1.16
CA PHE A 46 -3.15 7.63 -2.36
C PHE A 46 -3.58 8.72 -3.34
N TYR A 47 -2.60 9.52 -3.75
CA TYR A 47 -2.81 10.65 -4.65
C TYR A 47 -1.80 10.64 -5.80
N ASN A 48 -2.29 10.64 -7.03
CA ASN A 48 -1.48 10.63 -8.25
C ASN A 48 -1.86 11.77 -9.22
N GLY A 49 -2.36 12.89 -8.69
CA GLY A 49 -2.79 14.04 -9.50
C GLY A 49 -4.23 13.97 -10.01
N ARG A 50 -4.99 12.91 -9.70
CA ARG A 50 -6.45 12.87 -9.97
C ARG A 50 -7.22 13.76 -8.99
N VAL A 51 -8.41 14.20 -9.39
CA VAL A 51 -9.28 15.07 -8.58
C VAL A 51 -9.64 14.45 -7.22
N ARG A 52 -9.82 13.12 -7.17
CA ARG A 52 -10.16 12.38 -5.95
C ARG A 52 -9.04 11.42 -5.58
N PRO A 53 -8.51 11.47 -4.35
CA PRO A 53 -7.58 10.46 -3.85
C PRO A 53 -8.28 9.12 -3.65
N ALA A 54 -7.53 8.03 -3.72
CA ALA A 54 -8.01 6.72 -3.29
C ALA A 54 -7.79 6.56 -1.79
N HIS A 55 -8.82 6.07 -1.08
CA HIS A 55 -8.71 5.73 0.33
C HIS A 55 -8.54 4.23 0.45
N LEU A 56 -7.40 3.80 0.98
CA LEU A 56 -7.06 2.40 1.12
C LEU A 56 -7.19 1.98 2.59
N THR A 57 -7.65 0.76 2.81
CA THR A 57 -7.52 0.07 4.10
C THR A 57 -6.48 -1.01 3.94
N VAL A 58 -5.47 -0.99 4.80
CA VAL A 58 -4.39 -1.97 4.85
C VAL A 58 -4.58 -2.81 6.10
N ASP A 59 -4.74 -4.11 5.93
CA ASP A 59 -4.81 -5.10 7.01
C ASP A 59 -3.56 -5.96 6.95
N THR A 60 -2.77 -5.97 8.03
CA THR A 60 -1.46 -6.64 8.06
C THR A 60 -1.49 -8.03 8.70
N HIS A 61 -2.62 -8.48 9.23
CA HIS A 61 -2.80 -9.82 9.81
C HIS A 61 -3.58 -10.77 8.89
N SER A 62 -4.15 -10.25 7.81
CA SER A 62 -4.87 -11.05 6.83
C SER A 62 -3.94 -12.02 6.07
N HIS A 63 -4.00 -13.31 6.39
CA HIS A 63 -3.30 -14.38 5.65
C HIS A 63 -3.91 -14.69 4.28
N HIS A 64 -5.00 -14.03 3.89
CA HIS A 64 -5.73 -14.35 2.66
C HIS A 64 -4.96 -14.00 1.38
N TRP A 65 -4.04 -13.03 1.44
CA TRP A 65 -3.31 -12.58 0.26
C TRP A 65 -2.45 -13.71 -0.37
N GLU A 66 -1.80 -14.54 0.45
CA GLU A 66 -0.94 -15.64 -0.04
C GLU A 66 -1.77 -16.82 -0.56
N GLN A 67 -2.89 -17.11 0.11
CA GLN A 67 -3.80 -18.20 -0.25
C GLN A 67 -4.43 -17.98 -1.63
N GLY A 68 -4.67 -16.71 -2.01
CA GLY A 68 -5.19 -16.34 -3.33
C GLY A 68 -4.21 -16.54 -4.48
N ARG A 69 -2.90 -16.68 -4.26
CA ARG A 69 -1.92 -16.82 -5.34
C ARG A 69 -1.62 -18.27 -5.75
N SER A 70 -1.96 -19.24 -4.90
CA SER A 70 -1.55 -20.64 -5.04
C SER A 70 -2.17 -21.42 -6.22
N ARG A 71 -3.21 -20.89 -6.90
CA ARG A 71 -3.96 -21.68 -7.90
C ARG A 71 -4.09 -21.15 -9.31
N ASP A 72 -3.77 -19.89 -9.60
CA ASP A 72 -3.92 -19.43 -10.98
C ASP A 72 -3.19 -18.12 -11.26
N THR A 73 -1.95 -18.23 -11.74
CA THR A 73 -1.08 -17.13 -12.15
C THR A 73 -1.47 -16.55 -13.52
N SER A 74 -2.48 -17.13 -14.18
CA SER A 74 -2.80 -16.89 -15.60
C SER A 74 -3.89 -15.84 -15.85
N SER A 75 -4.66 -15.42 -14.84
CA SER A 75 -5.78 -14.48 -15.05
C SER A 75 -5.35 -13.00 -14.95
N PRO A 76 -5.62 -12.16 -15.97
CA PRO A 76 -5.28 -10.72 -15.97
C PRO A 76 -5.89 -9.93 -14.80
N ARG A 77 -7.04 -10.40 -14.29
CA ARG A 77 -7.76 -9.85 -13.12
C ARG A 77 -7.03 -10.03 -11.79
N ARG A 78 -5.96 -10.85 -11.74
CA ARG A 78 -5.22 -11.19 -10.51
C ARG A 78 -3.84 -10.56 -10.39
N ARG A 79 -3.40 -9.75 -11.35
CA ARG A 79 -2.20 -8.92 -11.16
C ARG A 79 -2.56 -7.85 -10.15
N ALA A 80 -2.12 -8.03 -8.91
CA ALA A 80 -2.22 -7.00 -7.89
C ALA A 80 -1.66 -5.69 -8.46
N PRO A 81 -2.40 -4.56 -8.36
CA PRO A 81 -1.94 -3.25 -8.76
C PRO A 81 -0.53 -2.98 -8.20
N ALA A 82 0.33 -2.31 -8.97
CA ALA A 82 1.71 -2.07 -8.59
C ALA A 82 1.81 -1.26 -7.29
N LEU A 83 0.81 -0.42 -6.99
CA LEU A 83 0.68 0.22 -5.68
C LEU A 83 0.58 -0.78 -4.52
N GLU A 84 -0.24 -1.82 -4.64
CA GLU A 84 -0.37 -2.79 -3.54
C GLU A 84 0.93 -3.58 -3.34
N MET A 85 1.64 -3.88 -4.42
CA MET A 85 2.97 -4.49 -4.33
C MET A 85 3.95 -3.56 -3.62
N ALA A 86 3.91 -2.25 -3.90
CA ALA A 86 4.73 -1.27 -3.20
C ALA A 86 4.39 -1.19 -1.70
N ILE A 87 3.11 -1.17 -1.33
CA ILE A 87 2.64 -1.21 0.07
C ILE A 87 3.22 -2.44 0.80
N ARG A 88 3.21 -3.61 0.13
CA ARG A 88 3.72 -4.87 0.71
C ARG A 88 5.23 -4.90 0.90
N THR A 89 6.01 -4.04 0.24
CA THR A 89 7.44 -3.90 0.56
C THR A 89 7.66 -3.32 1.95
N ARG A 90 6.71 -2.53 2.46
CA ARG A 90 6.75 -1.95 3.80
C ARG A 90 6.01 -2.82 4.82
N TRP A 91 4.89 -3.41 4.43
CA TRP A 91 4.06 -4.27 5.26
C TRP A 91 3.88 -5.65 4.58
N PRO A 92 4.86 -6.56 4.74
CA PRO A 92 4.80 -7.88 4.12
C PRO A 92 3.51 -8.61 4.52
N GLY A 93 2.86 -9.27 3.56
CA GLY A 93 1.65 -10.04 3.80
C GLY A 93 0.35 -9.23 3.80
N ALA A 94 0.40 -7.90 3.76
CA ALA A 94 -0.80 -7.08 3.94
C ALA A 94 -1.85 -7.26 2.83
N ALA A 95 -3.12 -7.34 3.24
CA ALA A 95 -4.26 -7.18 2.36
C ALA A 95 -4.58 -5.70 2.16
N VAL A 96 -4.94 -5.31 0.94
CA VAL A 96 -5.24 -3.92 0.58
C VAL A 96 -6.65 -3.85 0.02
N CYS A 97 -7.51 -3.07 0.65
CA CYS A 97 -8.86 -2.79 0.18
C CYS A 97 -8.93 -1.36 -0.37
N TRP A 98 -9.43 -1.19 -1.59
CA TRP A 98 -9.57 0.10 -2.25
C TRP A 98 -10.85 0.87 -1.88
N ASN A 99 -11.66 0.32 -0.96
CA ASN A 99 -12.87 0.94 -0.42
C ASN A 99 -13.83 1.49 -1.51
N GLY A 100 -14.04 0.71 -2.57
CA GLY A 100 -14.91 1.09 -3.70
C GLY A 100 -14.25 1.98 -4.75
N THR A 101 -12.98 2.36 -4.59
CA THR A 101 -12.20 2.99 -5.66
C THR A 101 -11.70 1.89 -6.60
N GLU A 102 -11.87 2.08 -7.91
CA GLU A 102 -11.29 1.16 -8.89
C GLU A 102 -9.75 1.19 -8.78
N PRO A 103 -9.06 0.04 -8.66
CA PRO A 103 -7.61 0.02 -8.60
C PRO A 103 -6.95 0.60 -9.84
N PHE A 104 -5.91 1.41 -9.65
CA PHE A 104 -5.13 1.97 -10.75
C PHE A 104 -3.62 1.81 -10.51
N PHE A 105 -2.94 1.45 -11.59
CA PHE A 105 -1.51 1.21 -11.79
C PHE A 105 -0.75 0.43 -10.70
#